data_AF-A0A2R6B2B8-F1
#
_entry.id   AF-A0A2R6B2B8-F1
#
_cell.length_a   1.000
_cell.length_b   1.000
_cell.length_c   1.000
_cell.angle_alpha   90.00
_cell.angle_beta   90.00
_cell.angle_gamma   90.00
#
_symmetry.space_group_name_H-M   'P 1'
#
loop_
_entity.id
_entity.type
_entity.pdbx_description
1 polymer ?
#
loop_
_entity_poly.entity_id
_entity_poly.type
_entity_poly.pdbx_seq_one_letter_code
_entity_poly.pdbx_strand_id
1 'polypeptide(L)'
;MLSYTRLVGILLSSIILAEVINTVFLGTLSGGVASAVYGVVILVFGQAFNFVLGLFEPGIQGARLLYVEFFSKFYRGNGKLFRPFGGRRVYTQNEVEIPEAR
;
A
#
# COMPACT_ATOMS: atom_id res chain seq x y z
N MET A 1 9.34 -21.66 -7.16
CA MET A 1 10.56 -21.22 -6.44
C MET A 1 10.74 -19.70 -6.42
N LEU A 2 10.51 -18.98 -7.53
CA LEU A 2 10.65 -17.51 -7.62
C LEU A 2 9.85 -16.69 -6.57
N SER A 3 8.69 -17.20 -6.11
CA SER A 3 7.88 -16.52 -5.09
C SER A 3 8.46 -16.61 -3.68
N TYR A 4 9.11 -17.74 -3.34
CA TYR A 4 9.73 -17.95 -2.03
C TYR A 4 11.07 -17.22 -1.93
N THR A 5 11.83 -17.16 -3.03
CA THR A 5 13.11 -16.44 -3.09
C THR A 5 12.96 -14.94 -2.85
N ARG A 6 11.83 -14.32 -3.24
CA ARG A 6 11.58 -12.89 -2.98
C ARG A 6 11.41 -12.59 -1.50
N LEU A 7 10.65 -13.43 -0.79
CA LEU A 7 10.44 -13.30 0.64
C LEU A 7 11.77 -13.46 1.40
N VAL A 8 12.56 -14.46 1.01
CA VAL A 8 13.90 -14.68 1.57
C VAL A 8 14.85 -13.53 1.24
N GLY A 9 14.79 -12.96 0.03
CA GLY A 9 15.64 -11.82 -0.36
C GLY A 9 15.36 -10.55 0.45
N ILE A 10 14.08 -10.26 0.74
CA ILE A 10 13.68 -9.13 1.59
C ILE A 10 14.21 -9.34 3.03
N LEU A 11 14.05 -10.56 3.56
CA LEU A 11 14.55 -10.92 4.90
C LEU A 11 16.08 -10.81 5.00
N LEU A 12 16.81 -11.33 4.01
CA LEU A 12 18.28 -11.26 3.96
C LEU A 12 18.78 -9.81 3.82
N SER A 13 18.11 -8.97 3.03
CA SER A 13 18.47 -7.56 2.87
C SER A 13 18.40 -6.79 4.19
N SER A 14 17.33 -7.01 4.98
CA SER A 14 17.19 -6.38 6.30
C SER A 14 18.28 -6.83 7.28
N ILE A 15 18.62 -8.14 7.28
CA ILE A 15 19.70 -8.68 8.13
C ILE A 15 21.06 -8.07 7.76
N ILE A 16 21.38 -8.00 6.47
CA ILE A 16 22.66 -7.44 5.99
C ILE A 16 22.79 -5.96 6.39
N LEU A 17 21.73 -5.17 6.25
CA LEU A 17 21.77 -3.77 6.65
C LEU A 17 21.94 -3.61 8.16
N ALA A 18 21.31 -4.46 8.98
CA ALA A 18 21.52 -4.47 10.43
C ALA A 18 22.98 -4.84 10.78
N GLU A 19 23.56 -5.80 10.07
CA GLU A 19 24.98 -6.19 10.22
C GLU A 19 25.94 -5.05 9.84
N VAL A 20 25.65 -4.33 8.75
CA VAL A 20 26.44 -3.16 8.33
C VAL A 20 26.38 -2.06 9.39
N ILE A 21 25.21 -1.75 9.94
CA ILE A 21 25.03 -0.77 11.01
C ILE A 21 25.83 -1.19 12.26
N ASN A 22 25.77 -2.47 12.63
CA ASN A 22 26.53 -3.01 13.76
C ASN A 22 28.05 -2.94 13.50
N THR A 23 28.51 -3.25 12.29
CA THR A 23 29.93 -3.17 11.93
C THR A 23 30.45 -1.72 11.99
N VAL A 24 29.66 -0.76 11.52
CA VAL A 24 29.97 0.67 11.66
C VAL A 24 30.03 1.07 13.14
N PHE A 25 29.13 0.54 13.97
CA PHE A 25 29.15 0.76 15.41
C PHE A 25 30.42 0.22 16.08
N LEU A 26 30.79 -1.04 15.81
CA LEU A 26 32.02 -1.65 16.34
C LEU A 26 33.29 -0.90 15.88
N GLY A 27 33.34 -0.45 14.62
CA GLY A 27 34.44 0.37 14.13
C GLY A 27 34.53 1.74 14.83
N THR A 28 33.38 2.30 15.19
CA THR A 28 33.28 3.60 15.89
C THR A 28 33.67 3.50 17.37
N LEU A 29 33.50 2.33 18.01
CA LEU A 29 33.97 2.07 19.39
C LEU A 29 35.50 2.17 19.53
N SER A 30 36.26 1.90 18.46
CA SER A 30 37.73 2.03 18.45
C SER A 30 38.22 3.48 18.57
N GLY A 31 37.36 4.46 18.24
CA GLY A 31 37.68 5.90 18.26
C GLY A 31 37.56 6.58 19.64
N GLY A 32 37.16 5.85 20.69
CA GLY A 32 36.99 6.36 22.06
C GLY A 32 35.53 6.52 22.51
N VAL A 33 35.34 7.06 23.72
CA VAL A 33 34.01 7.13 24.38
C VAL A 33 33.06 8.11 23.68
N ALA A 34 33.58 9.20 23.11
CA ALA A 34 32.77 10.20 22.40
C ALA A 34 32.18 9.65 21.09
N SER A 35 32.96 8.86 20.34
CA SER A 35 32.50 8.20 19.12
C SER A 35 31.51 7.07 19.43
N ALA A 36 31.69 6.35 20.55
CA ALA A 36 30.75 5.33 21.02
C ALA A 36 29.31 5.87 21.18
N VAL A 37 29.15 7.03 21.82
CA VAL A 37 27.83 7.66 22.01
C VAL A 37 27.18 8.00 20.66
N TYR A 38 27.98 8.55 19.73
CA TYR A 38 27.50 8.86 18.38
C TYR A 38 27.11 7.59 17.60
N GLY A 39 27.88 6.51 17.78
CA GLY A 39 27.59 5.20 17.22
C GLY A 39 26.27 4.60 17.73
N VAL A 40 25.97 4.72 19.03
CA VAL A 40 24.70 4.23 19.60
C VAL A 40 23.51 4.98 18.98
N VAL A 41 23.62 6.30 18.81
CA VAL A 41 22.54 7.11 18.20
C VAL A 41 22.30 6.66 16.76
N ILE A 42 23.37 6.48 15.97
CA ILE A 42 23.27 5.98 14.58
C ILE A 42 22.73 4.56 14.54
N LEU A 43 23.10 3.70 15.49
CA LEU A 43 22.60 2.33 15.55
C LEU A 43 21.09 2.29 15.81
N VAL A 44 20.60 3.05 16.79
CA VAL A 44 19.17 3.14 17.08
C VAL A 44 18.40 3.73 15.91
N PHE A 45 18.90 4.82 15.32
CA PHE A 45 18.24 5.48 14.18
C PHE A 45 18.28 4.60 12.92
N GLY A 46 19.43 3.99 12.62
CA GLY A 46 19.61 3.09 11.49
C GLY A 46 18.74 1.85 11.60
N GLN A 47 18.66 1.24 12.79
CA GLN A 47 17.81 0.08 13.03
C GLN A 47 16.32 0.42 12.91
N ALA A 48 15.90 1.58 13.46
CA ALA A 48 14.53 2.06 13.32
C ALA A 48 14.16 2.34 11.86
N PHE A 49 15.04 2.99 11.11
CA PHE A 49 14.83 3.26 9.69
C PHE A 49 14.78 1.97 8.87
N ASN A 50 15.64 1.00 9.17
CA ASN A 50 15.62 -0.31 8.54
C ASN A 50 14.28 -1.02 8.72
N PHE A 51 13.75 -0.99 9.95
CA PHE A 51 12.47 -1.59 10.27
C PHE A 51 11.32 -0.91 9.52
N VAL A 52 11.33 0.42 9.42
CA VAL A 52 10.35 1.18 8.63
C VAL A 52 10.41 0.77 7.17
N LEU A 53 11.60 0.76 6.55
CA LEU A 53 11.74 0.35 5.16
C LEU A 53 11.25 -1.09 4.93
N GLY A 54 11.62 -2.02 5.80
CA GLY A 54 11.17 -3.41 5.75
C GLY A 54 9.65 -3.58 5.88
N LEU A 55 8.96 -2.67 6.58
CA LEU A 55 7.51 -2.66 6.68
C LEU A 55 6.82 -2.07 5.43
N PHE A 56 7.46 -1.10 4.78
CA PHE A 56 6.92 -0.42 3.60
C PHE A 56 7.06 -1.25 2.31
N GLU A 57 8.10 -2.08 2.19
CA GLU A 57 8.31 -2.98 1.05
C GLU A 57 7.13 -3.91 0.74
N PRO A 58 6.58 -4.69 1.70
CA PRO A 58 5.39 -5.51 1.46
C PRO A 58 4.14 -4.65 1.29
N GLY A 59 4.11 -3.42 1.83
CA GLY A 59 3.01 -2.48 1.62
C GLY A 59 2.84 -2.10 0.16
N ILE A 60 3.93 -1.75 -0.54
CA ILE A 60 3.90 -1.40 -1.97
C ILE A 60 3.63 -2.64 -2.84
N GLN A 61 4.27 -3.77 -2.52
CA GLN A 61 4.07 -5.01 -3.26
C GLN A 61 2.63 -5.54 -3.09
N GLY A 62 2.07 -5.41 -1.89
CA GLY A 62 0.68 -5.73 -1.57
C GLY A 62 -0.30 -4.76 -2.22
N ALA A 63 -0.02 -3.46 -2.22
CA ALA A 63 -0.85 -2.46 -2.90
C ALA A 63 -0.93 -2.69 -4.40
N ARG A 64 0.14 -3.17 -5.04
CA ARG A 64 0.11 -3.55 -6.46
C ARG A 64 -0.85 -4.72 -6.72
N LEU A 65 -0.81 -5.73 -5.86
CA LEU A 65 -1.72 -6.89 -5.91
C LEU A 65 -3.16 -6.47 -5.61
N LEU A 66 -3.38 -5.67 -4.56
CA LEU A 66 -4.68 -5.14 -4.20
C LEU A 66 -5.25 -4.30 -5.34
N TYR A 67 -4.48 -3.37 -5.92
CA TYR A 67 -4.93 -2.55 -7.03
C TYR A 67 -5.34 -3.39 -8.23
N VAL A 68 -4.50 -4.34 -8.69
CA VAL A 68 -4.84 -5.16 -9.87
C VAL A 68 -5.97 -6.15 -9.58
N GLU A 69 -6.07 -6.69 -8.37
CA GLU A 69 -7.14 -7.61 -7.99
C GLU A 69 -8.47 -6.86 -7.80
N PHE A 70 -8.44 -5.64 -7.24
CA PHE A 70 -9.59 -4.75 -7.14
C PHE A 70 -10.01 -4.23 -8.52
N PHE A 71 -9.08 -3.88 -9.42
CA PHE A 71 -9.42 -3.49 -10.78
C PHE A 71 -9.89 -4.67 -11.64
N SER A 72 -9.30 -5.85 -11.49
CA SER A 72 -9.65 -7.01 -12.32
C SER A 72 -10.95 -7.69 -11.88
N LYS A 73 -11.25 -7.74 -10.57
CA LYS A 73 -12.48 -8.37 -10.05
C LYS A 73 -13.59 -7.36 -9.72
N PHE A 74 -13.26 -6.20 -9.15
CA PHE A 74 -14.24 -5.19 -8.73
C PHE A 74 -14.49 -4.11 -9.80
N TYR A 75 -13.51 -3.79 -10.66
CA TYR A 75 -13.73 -3.00 -11.87
C TYR A 75 -14.11 -3.89 -13.04
N ARG A 76 -15.28 -4.54 -12.94
CA ARG A 76 -16.00 -4.99 -14.13
C ARG A 76 -16.43 -3.75 -14.91
N GLY A 77 -15.55 -3.27 -15.79
CA GLY A 77 -15.89 -2.46 -16.96
C GLY A 77 -16.76 -3.23 -17.98
N ASN A 78 -17.75 -3.98 -17.49
CA ASN A 78 -18.91 -4.48 -18.21
C ASN A 78 -20.08 -4.83 -17.27
N GLY A 79 -20.20 -4.12 -16.13
CA GLY A 79 -21.55 -3.86 -15.62
C GLY A 79 -22.22 -2.95 -16.65
N LYS A 80 -23.25 -3.43 -17.36
CA LYS A 80 -24.03 -2.58 -18.26
C LYS A 80 -24.38 -1.30 -17.48
N LEU A 81 -24.11 -0.12 -18.06
CA LEU A 81 -24.69 1.12 -17.57
C LEU A 81 -26.17 0.84 -17.36
N PHE A 82 -26.67 0.99 -16.13
CA PHE A 82 -28.09 0.79 -15.86
C PHE A 82 -28.83 1.89 -16.61
N ARG A 83 -29.15 1.63 -17.88
CA ARG A 83 -30.18 2.36 -18.61
C ARG A 83 -31.46 1.93 -17.91
N PRO A 84 -32.13 2.82 -17.17
CA PRO A 84 -33.44 2.49 -16.64
C PRO A 84 -34.26 1.93 -17.80
N PHE A 85 -35.06 0.90 -17.55
CA PHE A 85 -35.99 0.39 -18.53
C PHE A 85 -36.90 1.55 -18.96
N GLY A 86 -36.51 2.21 -20.04
CA GLY A 86 -37.35 3.10 -20.82
C GLY A 86 -38.36 2.23 -21.53
N GLY A 87 -39.26 1.64 -20.75
CA GLY A 87 -40.52 1.17 -21.27
C GLY A 87 -41.14 2.38 -21.94
N ARG A 88 -41.35 2.30 -23.25
CA ARG A 88 -42.18 3.27 -23.96
C ARG A 88 -43.53 3.24 -23.26
N ARG A 89 -43.79 4.21 -22.37
CA ARG A 89 -45.11 4.37 -21.75
C ARG A 89 -46.01 4.88 -22.86
N VAL A 90 -46.73 3.95 -23.48
CA VAL A 90 -47.75 4.26 -24.50
C VAL A 90 -49.09 4.64 -23.83
N TYR A 91 -49.22 4.57 -22.50
CA TYR A 91 -50.51 4.79 -21.82
C TYR A 91 -50.40 5.48 -20.44
N THR A 92 -49.54 6.48 -20.27
CA THR A 92 -49.77 7.45 -19.19
C THR A 92 -50.40 8.68 -19.83
N GLN A 93 -51.73 8.74 -19.78
CA GLN A 93 -52.45 9.99 -19.97
C GLN A 93 -51.88 10.99 -18.98
N ASN A 94 -51.16 11.99 -19.48
CA ASN A 94 -50.99 13.24 -18.76
C ASN A 94 -52.30 14.00 -18.91
N GLU A 95 -53.30 13.57 -18.16
CA GLU A 95 -54.49 14.36 -17.89
C GLU A 95 -54.60 14.41 -16.38
N VAL A 96 -53.65 15.11 -15.75
CA VAL A 96 -54.00 15.77 -14.50
C VAL A 96 -54.69 17.05 -14.94
N GLU A 97 -55.98 16.89 -15.26
CA GLU A 97 -56.94 17.98 -15.24
C GLU A 97 -56.86 18.55 -13.82
N ILE A 98 -56.24 19.73 -13.69
CA ILE A 98 -56.32 20.54 -12.49
C ILE A 98 -57.68 21.24 -12.61
N PRO A 99 -58.72 20.82 -11.87
CA PRO A 99 -59.96 21.56 -11.84
C PRO A 99 -59.68 22.96 -11.28
N GLU A 100 -59.98 23.92 -12.14
CA GLU A 100 -60.31 25.32 -11.90
C GLU A 100 -60.43 25.71 -10.42
N ALA A 101 -59.43 26.44 -9.94
CA ALA A 101 -59.49 27.17 -8.68
C ALA A 101 -59.27 28.67 -8.93
N ARG A 102 -60.39 29.31 -9.31
CA ARG A 102 -60.73 30.75 -9.27
C ARG A 102 -60.05 31.69 -10.28
#